data_AF-A0A0S4L844-F1
#
_entry.id   AF-A0A0S4L844-F1
#
_cell.length_a   1.000
_cell.length_b   1.000
_cell.length_c   1.000
_cell.angle_alpha   90.00
_cell.angle_beta   90.00
_cell.angle_gamma   90.00
#
_symmetry.space_group_name_H-M   'P 1'
#
loop_
_entity.id
_entity.type
_entity.pdbx_description
1 polymer ?
#
loop_
_entity_poly.entity_id
_entity_poly.type
_entity_poly.pdbx_seq_one_letter_code
_entity_poly.pdbx_strand_id
1 'polypeptide(L)'
;MAIINGTPFNDNLNGTAGNDVLNGLDGNDVLIGGLGNDQLLGGNGQDALSGDAGNDVLNGGAGIDTMNGGAGDDTYIVDNPFDVVVDPFLEGIDTVQSSVTYSIDRTFIDRLTLTGTAAIDGFGNGLNNTLTGNSATNLLWGLAGNDTLNGGGGTDQLFGGLGNDVLNGGTGADIMNGDAGNDIYIVDHVGDKTVEFFAEDGVDTVQASVTHTLNRSIEHLTLTGSSAINGTGNALDNELTGNSANNVLSGLDGDDFLIGMDGNDQLVGGNGNDDLTGGLGTDLLNGGGGIDTAMYSGLEILTAGFPGATAGVTVNLNLAGAQNTGGAGIDTLVSIENITGSKFNDTLIGNGADNVLFGQFGNDSLLGNAGNDTLLGGEGNDQLIGGSGNDLLVGGIGIDTADYGTATAGVTVYLPIPEAQNTGGAGIDTLVGIENLIGSNFNDSLTGDFGNNVLSGLAGNDTLSGNDGDDVLTGGAGNDTLLGGNGNDVLTGGSGRDQLNGGTGNDRFDYNAVSESPTSTGRDVITGFAGAGTALGDQIDLRDIDANTLVSGNQAFTWKGATPGGAGTLWYTGGVLYGNIDGDSTPEFQIQLVGSPALSVGGAGTDILL
;
A
#
# COMPACT_ATOMS: atom_id res chain seq x y z
N MET A 1 -38.03 -48.02 -5.99
CA MET A 1 -38.13 -48.14 -7.46
C MET A 1 -39.21 -49.10 -7.89
N ALA A 2 -40.42 -48.73 -7.53
CA ALA A 2 -41.63 -49.05 -8.24
C ALA A 2 -41.76 -48.11 -9.46
N ILE A 3 -42.35 -48.63 -10.53
CA ILE A 3 -42.88 -47.83 -11.64
C ILE A 3 -44.39 -48.06 -11.62
N ILE A 4 -45.16 -47.02 -11.35
CA ILE A 4 -46.60 -47.08 -11.16
C ILE A 4 -47.25 -46.27 -12.27
N ASN A 5 -48.07 -46.92 -13.08
CA ASN A 5 -48.81 -46.26 -14.15
C ASN A 5 -50.29 -46.26 -13.81
N GLY A 6 -50.90 -45.10 -13.95
CA GLY A 6 -52.34 -44.90 -13.92
C GLY A 6 -53.03 -45.43 -15.18
N THR A 7 -54.26 -45.00 -15.32
CA THR A 7 -55.19 -45.27 -16.40
C THR A 7 -55.56 -43.94 -17.07
N PRO A 8 -56.34 -43.95 -18.17
CA PRO A 8 -56.80 -42.70 -18.78
C PRO A 8 -57.93 -41.98 -18.01
N PHE A 9 -58.07 -42.21 -16.69
CA PHE A 9 -59.10 -41.63 -15.83
C PHE A 9 -58.46 -41.14 -14.55
N ASN A 10 -59.19 -40.35 -13.76
CA ASN A 10 -58.73 -39.88 -12.45
C ASN A 10 -58.27 -41.04 -11.54
N ASP A 11 -56.97 -41.04 -11.23
CA ASP A 11 -56.29 -42.04 -10.45
C ASP A 11 -55.72 -41.47 -9.13
N ASN A 12 -55.42 -42.38 -8.20
CA ASN A 12 -54.70 -42.06 -6.95
C ASN A 12 -53.53 -43.04 -6.82
N LEU A 13 -52.31 -42.52 -7.02
CA LEU A 13 -51.06 -43.29 -7.09
C LEU A 13 -50.21 -42.99 -5.85
N ASN A 14 -49.56 -44.01 -5.29
CA ASN A 14 -48.71 -43.89 -4.09
C ASN A 14 -47.43 -44.74 -4.24
N GLY A 15 -46.26 -44.10 -4.24
CA GLY A 15 -44.94 -44.73 -4.38
C GLY A 15 -44.48 -45.49 -3.15
N THR A 16 -44.72 -44.92 -1.97
CA THR A 16 -44.33 -45.41 -0.63
C THR A 16 -42.88 -45.08 -0.26
N ALA A 17 -41.96 -46.04 -0.24
CA ALA A 17 -40.59 -45.80 0.18
C ALA A 17 -39.59 -46.32 -0.87
N GLY A 18 -38.55 -45.51 -1.06
CA GLY A 18 -37.53 -45.65 -2.10
C GLY A 18 -37.90 -44.86 -3.36
N ASN A 19 -36.89 -44.57 -4.17
CA ASN A 19 -37.02 -43.76 -5.39
C ASN A 19 -37.96 -44.40 -6.42
N ASP A 20 -39.10 -43.79 -6.71
CA ASP A 20 -40.19 -44.33 -7.51
C ASP A 20 -40.52 -43.44 -8.72
N VAL A 21 -41.23 -44.00 -9.70
CA VAL A 21 -41.74 -43.25 -10.87
C VAL A 21 -43.24 -43.46 -10.98
N LEU A 22 -44.01 -42.39 -10.88
CA LEU A 22 -45.48 -42.39 -10.93
C LEU A 22 -45.95 -41.64 -12.18
N ASN A 23 -46.81 -42.26 -12.98
CA ASN A 23 -47.35 -41.68 -14.22
C ASN A 23 -48.88 -41.67 -14.19
N GLY A 24 -49.52 -40.50 -14.15
CA GLY A 24 -50.98 -40.31 -14.13
C GLY A 24 -51.65 -40.66 -15.46
N LEU A 25 -51.11 -40.11 -16.56
CA LEU A 25 -51.59 -40.24 -17.96
C LEU A 25 -52.67 -39.21 -18.33
N ASP A 26 -53.94 -39.60 -18.44
CA ASP A 26 -55.05 -38.68 -18.71
C ASP A 26 -55.97 -38.71 -17.50
N GLY A 27 -56.56 -37.58 -17.11
CA GLY A 27 -57.45 -37.52 -15.96
C GLY A 27 -56.99 -36.46 -14.97
N ASN A 28 -57.79 -36.23 -13.92
CA ASN A 28 -57.35 -35.40 -12.81
C ASN A 28 -56.82 -36.34 -11.71
N ASP A 29 -55.51 -36.48 -11.65
CA ASP A 29 -54.83 -37.50 -10.87
C ASP A 29 -54.25 -36.96 -9.57
N VAL A 30 -54.07 -37.84 -8.59
CA VAL A 30 -53.36 -37.56 -7.34
C VAL A 30 -52.16 -38.49 -7.24
N LEU A 31 -50.96 -37.94 -7.26
CA LEU A 31 -49.69 -38.69 -7.18
C LEU A 31 -48.99 -38.35 -5.87
N ILE A 32 -48.60 -39.37 -5.11
CA ILE A 32 -47.85 -39.23 -3.85
C ILE A 32 -46.57 -40.08 -3.94
N GLY A 33 -45.40 -39.45 -3.90
CA GLY A 33 -44.09 -40.10 -3.96
C GLY A 33 -43.82 -40.89 -2.69
N GLY A 34 -43.61 -40.18 -1.58
CA GLY A 34 -43.38 -40.74 -0.25
C GLY A 34 -41.94 -40.50 0.20
N LEU A 35 -41.25 -41.53 0.67
CA LEU A 35 -39.84 -41.40 1.04
C LEU A 35 -38.94 -41.76 -0.14
N GLY A 36 -37.95 -40.94 -0.46
CA GLY A 36 -36.98 -41.23 -1.52
C GLY A 36 -37.04 -40.16 -2.60
N ASN A 37 -36.18 -40.28 -3.61
CA ASN A 37 -36.12 -39.32 -4.71
C ASN A 37 -36.98 -39.83 -5.86
N ASP A 38 -38.15 -39.24 -6.02
CA ASP A 38 -39.23 -39.72 -6.86
C ASP A 38 -39.41 -38.88 -8.13
N GLN A 39 -40.03 -39.47 -9.15
CA GLN A 39 -40.44 -38.78 -10.37
C GLN A 39 -41.95 -38.91 -10.55
N LEU A 40 -42.65 -37.79 -10.48
CA LEU A 40 -44.10 -37.72 -10.59
C LEU A 40 -44.47 -37.02 -11.90
N LEU A 41 -45.15 -37.73 -12.79
CA LEU A 41 -45.64 -37.23 -14.08
C LEU A 41 -47.17 -37.24 -14.07
N GLY A 42 -47.82 -36.07 -13.99
CA GLY A 42 -49.28 -35.93 -14.00
C GLY A 42 -49.86 -36.37 -15.35
N GLY A 43 -49.54 -35.65 -16.41
CA GLY A 43 -49.93 -35.99 -17.77
C GLY A 43 -50.89 -34.97 -18.34
N ASN A 44 -52.12 -35.35 -18.71
CA ASN A 44 -53.16 -34.42 -19.15
C ASN A 44 -54.26 -34.34 -18.09
N GLY A 45 -54.58 -33.14 -17.62
CA GLY A 45 -55.69 -32.90 -16.71
C GLY A 45 -55.34 -31.92 -15.62
N GLN A 46 -56.09 -31.89 -14.52
CA GLN A 46 -55.73 -31.07 -13.35
C GLN A 46 -55.26 -31.99 -12.24
N ASP A 47 -53.96 -32.09 -12.08
CA ASP A 47 -53.29 -33.08 -11.26
C ASP A 47 -52.77 -32.47 -9.96
N ALA A 48 -52.68 -33.30 -8.92
CA ALA A 48 -52.12 -32.96 -7.62
C ALA A 48 -50.96 -33.90 -7.29
N LEU A 49 -49.74 -33.37 -7.30
CA LEU A 49 -48.50 -34.11 -7.08
C LEU A 49 -47.93 -33.74 -5.70
N SER A 50 -47.52 -34.73 -4.92
CA SER A 50 -46.81 -34.58 -3.63
C SER A 50 -45.56 -35.45 -3.62
N GLY A 51 -44.36 -34.87 -3.56
CA GLY A 51 -43.09 -35.59 -3.45
C GLY A 51 -42.91 -36.24 -2.07
N ASP A 52 -43.26 -35.46 -1.03
CA ASP A 52 -43.10 -35.75 0.40
C ASP A 52 -41.65 -35.57 0.90
N ALA A 53 -40.78 -36.57 0.88
CA ALA A 53 -39.42 -36.41 1.41
C ALA A 53 -38.37 -37.05 0.51
N GLY A 54 -37.37 -36.28 0.12
CA GLY A 54 -36.35 -36.65 -0.84
C GLY A 54 -36.16 -35.51 -1.85
N ASN A 55 -35.34 -35.74 -2.86
CA ASN A 55 -35.15 -34.78 -3.94
C ASN A 55 -35.96 -35.23 -5.14
N ASP A 56 -37.15 -34.67 -5.28
CA ASP A 56 -38.19 -35.13 -6.18
C ASP A 56 -38.27 -34.31 -7.47
N VAL A 57 -38.76 -34.93 -8.54
CA VAL A 57 -39.06 -34.25 -9.81
C VAL A 57 -40.56 -34.34 -10.06
N LEU A 58 -41.24 -33.20 -10.03
CA LEU A 58 -42.68 -33.09 -10.22
C LEU A 58 -42.95 -32.41 -11.55
N ASN A 59 -43.70 -33.07 -12.43
CA ASN A 59 -44.13 -32.54 -13.73
C ASN A 59 -45.64 -32.74 -13.86
N GLY A 60 -46.41 -31.67 -13.71
CA GLY A 60 -47.87 -31.70 -13.88
C GLY A 60 -48.27 -32.10 -15.31
N GLY A 61 -47.53 -31.61 -16.30
CA GLY A 61 -47.89 -31.78 -17.70
C GLY A 61 -49.01 -30.81 -18.08
N ALA A 62 -49.84 -31.21 -19.04
CA ALA A 62 -50.84 -30.32 -19.59
C ALA A 62 -52.05 -30.15 -18.65
N GLY A 63 -52.22 -28.95 -18.13
CA GLY A 63 -53.46 -28.52 -17.49
C GLY A 63 -53.20 -27.50 -16.41
N ILE A 64 -53.95 -27.53 -15.31
CA ILE A 64 -53.72 -26.61 -14.19
C ILE A 64 -53.44 -27.47 -12.98
N ASP A 65 -52.17 -27.60 -12.64
CA ASP A 65 -51.71 -28.60 -11.70
C ASP A 65 -51.30 -27.98 -10.37
N THR A 66 -51.27 -28.79 -9.32
CA THR A 66 -50.72 -28.43 -8.01
C THR A 66 -49.56 -29.36 -7.70
N MET A 67 -48.38 -28.81 -7.49
CA MET A 67 -47.17 -29.57 -7.23
C MET A 67 -46.59 -29.17 -5.87
N ASN A 68 -46.42 -30.13 -4.96
CA ASN A 68 -45.85 -29.96 -3.64
C ASN A 68 -44.63 -30.87 -3.49
N GLY A 69 -43.41 -30.32 -3.51
CA GLY A 69 -42.17 -31.08 -3.41
C GLY A 69 -42.05 -31.76 -2.05
N GLY A 70 -41.99 -30.95 -0.99
CA GLY A 70 -41.93 -31.46 0.37
C GLY A 70 -40.60 -31.11 1.00
N ALA A 71 -39.86 -32.09 1.53
CA ALA A 71 -38.57 -31.85 2.15
C ALA A 71 -37.44 -32.42 1.28
N GLY A 72 -36.44 -31.60 0.96
CA GLY A 72 -35.30 -31.97 0.12
C GLY A 72 -35.11 -30.94 -0.99
N ASP A 73 -34.22 -31.22 -1.94
CA ASP A 73 -34.02 -30.33 -3.09
C ASP A 73 -34.91 -30.78 -4.25
N ASP A 74 -36.06 -30.15 -4.41
CA ASP A 74 -37.08 -30.56 -5.37
C ASP A 74 -37.02 -29.77 -6.70
N THR A 75 -37.52 -30.40 -7.77
CA THR A 75 -37.62 -29.78 -9.09
C THR A 75 -39.06 -29.83 -9.60
N TYR A 76 -39.60 -28.67 -9.92
CA TYR A 76 -40.95 -28.47 -10.43
C TYR A 76 -40.90 -28.08 -11.91
N ILE A 77 -41.54 -28.86 -12.78
CA ILE A 77 -41.64 -28.57 -14.22
C ILE A 77 -43.00 -27.93 -14.48
N VAL A 78 -42.97 -26.64 -14.87
CA VAL A 78 -44.15 -25.82 -15.11
C VAL A 78 -44.31 -25.56 -16.61
N ASP A 79 -45.48 -25.90 -17.14
CA ASP A 79 -45.82 -25.64 -18.55
C ASP A 79 -47.11 -24.82 -18.74
N ASN A 80 -47.81 -24.54 -17.63
CA ASN A 80 -48.98 -23.68 -17.62
C ASN A 80 -48.82 -22.53 -16.62
N PRO A 81 -49.14 -21.27 -17.00
CA PRO A 81 -49.00 -20.12 -16.11
C PRO A 81 -49.93 -20.16 -14.89
N PHE A 82 -50.89 -21.10 -14.84
CA PHE A 82 -51.78 -21.29 -13.71
C PHE A 82 -51.38 -22.46 -12.80
N ASP A 83 -50.29 -23.18 -13.09
CA ASP A 83 -49.78 -24.21 -12.21
C ASP A 83 -49.37 -23.63 -10.85
N VAL A 84 -49.77 -24.32 -9.79
CA VAL A 84 -49.51 -23.93 -8.41
C VAL A 84 -48.36 -24.77 -7.88
N VAL A 85 -47.19 -24.16 -7.74
CA VAL A 85 -46.08 -24.71 -6.98
C VAL A 85 -46.30 -24.38 -5.50
N VAL A 86 -46.20 -25.41 -4.67
CA VAL A 86 -46.24 -25.31 -3.21
C VAL A 86 -44.92 -25.82 -2.69
N ASP A 87 -44.28 -24.96 -1.92
CA ASP A 87 -43.14 -25.31 -1.10
C ASP A 87 -43.37 -24.68 0.27
N PRO A 88 -43.72 -25.48 1.30
CA PRO A 88 -44.07 -24.97 2.60
C PRO A 88 -42.90 -24.92 3.58
N PHE A 89 -41.69 -25.37 3.19
CA PHE A 89 -40.53 -25.45 4.09
C PHE A 89 -39.38 -24.56 3.59
N LEU A 90 -38.48 -24.18 4.50
CA LEU A 90 -37.22 -23.49 4.15
C LEU A 90 -36.06 -24.51 4.09
N GLU A 91 -36.36 -25.76 3.75
CA GLU A 91 -35.42 -26.88 3.79
C GLU A 91 -35.20 -27.42 2.39
N GLY A 92 -34.06 -27.11 1.78
CA GLY A 92 -33.76 -27.54 0.42
C GLY A 92 -33.15 -26.42 -0.40
N ILE A 93 -32.74 -26.74 -1.63
CA ILE A 93 -32.59 -25.78 -2.73
C ILE A 93 -33.58 -26.16 -3.81
N ASP A 94 -34.73 -25.51 -3.81
CA ASP A 94 -35.85 -25.90 -4.65
C ASP A 94 -35.84 -25.14 -5.98
N THR A 95 -36.14 -25.85 -7.07
CA THR A 95 -36.00 -25.33 -8.44
C THR A 95 -37.28 -25.45 -9.24
N VAL A 96 -37.76 -24.32 -9.77
CA VAL A 96 -38.78 -24.30 -10.83
C VAL A 96 -38.10 -24.24 -12.20
N GLN A 97 -38.44 -25.18 -13.08
CA GLN A 97 -38.12 -25.14 -14.51
C GLN A 97 -39.39 -24.79 -15.28
N SER A 98 -39.48 -23.59 -15.83
CA SER A 98 -40.69 -23.10 -16.48
C SER A 98 -40.52 -22.97 -18.00
N SER A 99 -41.51 -23.41 -18.77
CA SER A 99 -41.60 -23.16 -20.22
C SER A 99 -42.56 -22.01 -20.58
N VAL A 100 -43.07 -21.33 -19.55
CA VAL A 100 -43.99 -20.19 -19.62
C VAL A 100 -43.50 -19.05 -18.71
N THR A 101 -44.05 -17.85 -18.87
CA THR A 101 -43.82 -16.77 -17.91
C THR A 101 -44.30 -17.21 -16.52
N TYR A 102 -43.44 -17.09 -15.51
CA TYR A 102 -43.71 -17.62 -14.18
C TYR A 102 -43.21 -16.72 -13.06
N SER A 103 -43.94 -16.74 -11.94
CA SER A 103 -43.58 -16.03 -10.71
C SER A 103 -43.58 -17.01 -9.55
N ILE A 104 -42.50 -17.00 -8.78
CA ILE A 104 -42.36 -17.81 -7.55
C ILE A 104 -42.82 -17.03 -6.30
N ASP A 105 -43.73 -16.04 -6.47
CA ASP A 105 -44.32 -15.27 -5.38
C ASP A 105 -45.03 -16.22 -4.39
N ARG A 106 -44.79 -16.01 -3.09
CA ARG A 106 -45.38 -16.75 -1.94
C ARG A 106 -44.95 -18.20 -1.78
N THR A 107 -43.88 -18.64 -2.43
CA THR A 107 -43.23 -19.93 -2.18
C THR A 107 -41.88 -19.74 -1.50
N PHE A 108 -41.28 -20.81 -1.00
CA PHE A 108 -39.90 -20.81 -0.48
C PHE A 108 -38.86 -21.23 -1.53
N ILE A 109 -39.26 -21.32 -2.81
CA ILE A 109 -38.38 -21.64 -3.94
C ILE A 109 -37.16 -20.72 -4.01
N ASP A 110 -35.98 -21.32 -4.18
CA ASP A 110 -34.70 -20.63 -4.34
C ASP A 110 -34.37 -20.31 -5.80
N ARG A 111 -34.74 -21.20 -6.74
CA ARG A 111 -34.29 -21.12 -8.14
C ARG A 111 -35.45 -21.14 -9.14
N LEU A 112 -35.39 -20.24 -10.12
CA LEU A 112 -36.23 -20.28 -11.32
C LEU A 112 -35.35 -20.33 -12.57
N THR A 113 -35.58 -21.33 -13.42
CA THR A 113 -34.93 -21.46 -14.72
C THR A 113 -35.97 -21.46 -15.83
N LEU A 114 -35.90 -20.47 -16.70
CA LEU A 114 -36.72 -20.39 -17.90
C LEU A 114 -36.15 -21.34 -18.97
N THR A 115 -37.03 -22.12 -19.58
CA THR A 115 -36.67 -23.13 -20.58
C THR A 115 -37.25 -22.79 -21.95
N GLY A 116 -36.84 -23.55 -22.96
CA GLY A 116 -37.31 -23.35 -24.32
C GLY A 116 -36.68 -22.13 -25.00
N THR A 117 -37.38 -21.59 -26.00
CA THR A 117 -36.91 -20.51 -26.89
C THR A 117 -37.94 -19.40 -27.08
N ALA A 118 -39.03 -19.44 -26.32
CA ALA A 118 -40.03 -18.38 -26.32
C ALA A 118 -39.54 -17.23 -25.44
N ALA A 119 -39.92 -16.00 -25.81
CA ALA A 119 -39.77 -14.83 -24.94
C ALA A 119 -40.77 -14.95 -23.78
N ILE A 120 -40.27 -15.36 -22.63
CA ILE A 120 -41.01 -15.56 -21.37
C ILE A 120 -40.26 -14.85 -20.24
N ASP A 121 -40.95 -14.59 -19.13
CA ASP A 121 -40.42 -13.77 -18.05
C ASP A 121 -40.39 -14.54 -16.73
N GLY A 122 -39.48 -14.14 -15.83
CA GLY A 122 -39.29 -14.76 -14.53
C GLY A 122 -39.33 -13.74 -13.40
N PHE A 123 -40.12 -14.02 -12.37
CA PHE A 123 -40.24 -13.13 -11.20
C PHE A 123 -39.94 -13.90 -9.92
N GLY A 124 -39.00 -13.39 -9.13
CA GLY A 124 -38.61 -13.88 -7.81
C GLY A 124 -39.65 -13.60 -6.72
N ASN A 125 -39.18 -13.58 -5.48
CA ASN A 125 -39.95 -13.32 -4.27
C ASN A 125 -39.13 -12.46 -3.28
N GLY A 126 -39.39 -12.55 -1.99
CA GLY A 126 -38.70 -11.74 -0.96
C GLY A 126 -37.48 -12.42 -0.34
N LEU A 127 -36.97 -13.48 -0.97
CA LEU A 127 -35.82 -14.29 -0.55
C LEU A 127 -34.68 -14.11 -1.54
N ASN A 128 -33.50 -14.62 -1.19
CA ASN A 128 -32.35 -14.64 -2.10
C ASN A 128 -32.58 -15.67 -3.21
N ASN A 129 -33.01 -15.24 -4.38
CA ASN A 129 -33.33 -16.12 -5.50
C ASN A 129 -32.20 -16.18 -6.54
N THR A 130 -32.10 -17.31 -7.23
CA THR A 130 -31.33 -17.41 -8.49
C THR A 130 -32.28 -17.54 -9.67
N LEU A 131 -32.32 -16.52 -10.52
CA LEU A 131 -33.15 -16.50 -11.74
C LEU A 131 -32.25 -16.70 -12.97
N THR A 132 -32.63 -17.61 -13.86
CA THR A 132 -31.90 -17.86 -15.11
C THR A 132 -32.86 -17.82 -16.29
N GLY A 133 -32.60 -16.91 -17.22
CA GLY A 133 -33.29 -16.76 -18.50
C GLY A 133 -32.94 -17.86 -19.50
N ASN A 134 -33.61 -17.82 -20.65
CA ASN A 134 -33.39 -18.74 -21.75
C ASN A 134 -32.55 -18.06 -22.86
N SER A 135 -32.82 -18.38 -24.13
CA SER A 135 -32.07 -17.81 -25.27
C SER A 135 -32.85 -16.73 -26.05
N ALA A 136 -34.02 -16.36 -25.54
CA ALA A 136 -34.84 -15.29 -26.07
C ALA A 136 -34.83 -14.12 -25.08
N THR A 137 -35.31 -12.96 -25.53
CA THR A 137 -35.52 -11.80 -24.66
C THR A 137 -36.42 -12.16 -23.45
N ASN A 138 -35.88 -12.00 -22.25
CA ASN A 138 -36.55 -12.21 -20.98
C ASN A 138 -36.60 -10.91 -20.15
N LEU A 139 -37.65 -10.75 -19.36
CA LEU A 139 -37.64 -9.89 -18.18
C LEU A 139 -37.45 -10.76 -16.93
N LEU A 140 -36.40 -10.48 -16.15
CA LEU A 140 -36.12 -11.11 -14.87
C LEU A 140 -36.19 -10.07 -13.76
N TRP A 141 -36.92 -10.36 -12.69
CA TRP A 141 -37.02 -9.47 -11.53
C TRP A 141 -36.85 -10.23 -10.22
N GLY A 142 -35.80 -9.93 -9.45
CA GLY A 142 -35.52 -10.52 -8.13
C GLY A 142 -36.53 -10.13 -7.06
N LEU A 143 -36.85 -8.84 -6.98
CA LEU A 143 -37.73 -8.15 -6.03
C LEU A 143 -37.02 -7.75 -4.73
N ALA A 144 -36.91 -8.63 -3.75
CA ALA A 144 -36.22 -8.30 -2.51
C ALA A 144 -35.42 -9.51 -2.03
N GLY A 145 -34.26 -9.27 -1.43
CA GLY A 145 -33.29 -10.32 -1.16
C GLY A 145 -32.01 -10.03 -1.92
N ASN A 146 -30.97 -10.81 -1.66
CA ASN A 146 -29.72 -10.73 -2.43
C ASN A 146 -29.81 -11.76 -3.55
N ASP A 147 -30.28 -11.31 -4.71
CA ASP A 147 -30.62 -12.12 -5.85
C ASP A 147 -29.44 -12.33 -6.81
N THR A 148 -29.49 -13.39 -7.60
CA THR A 148 -28.57 -13.63 -8.72
C THR A 148 -29.37 -13.84 -9.98
N LEU A 149 -29.29 -12.90 -10.91
CA LEU A 149 -30.01 -12.90 -12.18
C LEU A 149 -29.04 -13.16 -13.32
N ASN A 150 -29.38 -14.11 -14.19
CA ASN A 150 -28.65 -14.39 -15.43
C ASN A 150 -29.62 -14.35 -16.62
N GLY A 151 -29.48 -13.37 -17.51
CA GLY A 151 -30.32 -13.22 -18.71
C GLY A 151 -30.21 -14.39 -19.69
N GLY A 152 -29.02 -15.02 -19.74
CA GLY A 152 -28.76 -16.15 -20.62
C GLY A 152 -28.32 -15.65 -22.00
N GLY A 153 -29.20 -15.72 -22.99
CA GLY A 153 -28.94 -15.07 -24.27
C GLY A 153 -30.17 -14.34 -24.76
N GLY A 154 -30.01 -13.24 -25.48
CA GLY A 154 -31.16 -12.44 -25.88
C GLY A 154 -30.86 -10.96 -25.86
N THR A 155 -31.84 -10.17 -25.47
CA THR A 155 -31.68 -8.74 -25.15
C THR A 155 -32.57 -8.51 -23.95
N ASP A 156 -32.03 -8.78 -22.78
CA ASP A 156 -32.78 -9.04 -21.56
C ASP A 156 -32.93 -7.78 -20.71
N GLN A 157 -33.91 -7.81 -19.81
CA GLN A 157 -34.10 -6.78 -18.79
C GLN A 157 -34.03 -7.44 -17.42
N LEU A 158 -33.01 -7.09 -16.65
CA LEU A 158 -32.77 -7.61 -15.32
C LEU A 158 -33.02 -6.51 -14.30
N PHE A 159 -33.86 -6.80 -13.32
CA PHE A 159 -34.16 -5.92 -12.18
C PHE A 159 -33.81 -6.67 -10.89
N GLY A 160 -32.79 -6.20 -10.16
CA GLY A 160 -32.40 -6.75 -8.86
C GLY A 160 -33.51 -6.50 -7.84
N GLY A 161 -33.63 -5.23 -7.45
CA GLY A 161 -34.69 -4.76 -6.55
C GLY A 161 -34.09 -4.26 -5.25
N LEU A 162 -34.52 -4.81 -4.11
CA LEU A 162 -33.95 -4.47 -2.81
C LEU A 162 -32.95 -5.55 -2.38
N GLY A 163 -31.70 -5.18 -2.14
CA GLY A 163 -30.67 -6.09 -1.66
C GLY A 163 -29.39 -5.93 -2.45
N ASN A 164 -28.41 -6.78 -2.17
CA ASN A 164 -27.15 -6.78 -2.90
C ASN A 164 -27.20 -7.87 -3.96
N ASP A 165 -27.48 -7.46 -5.19
CA ASP A 165 -27.82 -8.34 -6.29
C ASP A 165 -26.64 -8.54 -7.26
N VAL A 166 -26.64 -9.68 -7.93
CA VAL A 166 -25.69 -9.97 -9.02
C VAL A 166 -26.48 -10.10 -10.32
N LEU A 167 -26.26 -9.16 -11.24
CA LEU A 167 -26.93 -9.10 -12.53
C LEU A 167 -25.93 -9.44 -13.63
N ASN A 168 -26.19 -10.54 -14.33
CA ASN A 168 -25.41 -10.97 -15.50
C ASN A 168 -26.31 -10.98 -16.74
N GLY A 169 -26.10 -10.07 -17.67
CA GLY A 169 -26.85 -10.02 -18.93
C GLY A 169 -26.70 -11.30 -19.75
N GLY A 170 -25.51 -11.91 -19.70
CA GLY A 170 -25.15 -12.99 -20.61
C GLY A 170 -24.99 -12.45 -22.04
N THR A 171 -25.18 -13.30 -23.05
CA THR A 171 -24.97 -12.84 -24.42
C THR A 171 -26.13 -11.97 -24.88
N GLY A 172 -25.91 -10.70 -25.16
CA GLY A 172 -27.03 -9.87 -25.55
C GLY A 172 -26.69 -8.41 -25.58
N ALA A 173 -27.69 -7.57 -25.82
CA ALA A 173 -27.55 -6.15 -25.51
C ALA A 173 -28.58 -5.85 -24.43
N ASP A 174 -28.14 -5.97 -23.19
CA ASP A 174 -29.03 -6.14 -22.05
C ASP A 174 -29.18 -4.84 -21.26
N ILE A 175 -30.25 -4.76 -20.47
CA ILE A 175 -30.47 -3.67 -19.52
C ILE A 175 -30.48 -4.29 -18.14
N MET A 176 -29.54 -3.87 -17.29
CA MET A 176 -29.41 -4.33 -15.92
C MET A 176 -29.66 -3.15 -14.98
N ASN A 177 -30.58 -3.33 -14.05
CA ASN A 177 -30.97 -2.35 -13.04
C ASN A 177 -30.91 -2.99 -11.65
N GLY A 178 -29.95 -2.58 -10.84
CA GLY A 178 -29.69 -3.07 -9.48
C GLY A 178 -30.75 -2.58 -8.50
N ASP A 179 -31.12 -1.30 -8.62
CA ASP A 179 -32.06 -0.57 -7.76
C ASP A 179 -31.47 -0.15 -6.41
N ALA A 180 -31.57 -0.92 -5.33
CA ALA A 180 -31.10 -0.48 -4.02
C ALA A 180 -30.30 -1.55 -3.29
N GLY A 181 -29.07 -1.18 -2.92
CA GLY A 181 -28.10 -2.04 -2.27
C GLY A 181 -26.77 -1.93 -3.00
N ASN A 182 -25.81 -2.80 -2.66
CA ASN A 182 -24.53 -2.85 -3.34
C ASN A 182 -24.56 -3.95 -4.40
N ASP A 183 -24.75 -3.55 -5.65
CA ASP A 183 -25.01 -4.45 -6.76
C ASP A 183 -23.77 -4.72 -7.61
N ILE A 184 -23.74 -5.90 -8.24
CA ILE A 184 -22.69 -6.31 -9.18
C ILE A 184 -23.30 -6.51 -10.57
N TYR A 185 -22.81 -5.75 -11.53
CA TYR A 185 -23.16 -5.84 -12.94
C TYR A 185 -22.07 -6.57 -13.72
N ILE A 186 -22.39 -7.70 -14.34
CA ILE A 186 -21.49 -8.42 -15.24
C ILE A 186 -21.79 -7.99 -16.67
N VAL A 187 -20.88 -7.20 -17.25
CA VAL A 187 -21.00 -6.64 -18.60
C VAL A 187 -20.06 -7.40 -19.53
N ASP A 188 -20.61 -8.19 -20.43
CA ASP A 188 -19.84 -8.99 -21.39
C ASP A 188 -20.03 -8.55 -22.85
N HIS A 189 -20.97 -7.64 -23.10
CA HIS A 189 -21.25 -7.15 -24.42
C HIS A 189 -21.34 -5.61 -24.46
N VAL A 190 -20.82 -5.03 -25.54
CA VAL A 190 -20.75 -3.56 -25.72
C VAL A 190 -22.10 -2.85 -25.82
N GLY A 191 -23.18 -3.63 -26.00
CA GLY A 191 -24.55 -3.15 -26.06
C GLY A 191 -25.23 -3.08 -24.70
N ASP A 192 -24.62 -3.65 -23.65
CA ASP A 192 -25.19 -3.73 -22.32
C ASP A 192 -25.24 -2.34 -21.68
N LYS A 193 -26.27 -2.15 -20.85
CA LYS A 193 -26.51 -0.91 -20.13
C LYS A 193 -26.78 -1.19 -18.67
N THR A 194 -25.98 -0.57 -17.83
CA THR A 194 -26.21 -0.50 -16.40
C THR A 194 -27.07 0.72 -16.08
N VAL A 195 -28.05 0.55 -15.22
CA VAL A 195 -29.00 1.59 -14.84
C VAL A 195 -29.11 1.62 -13.33
N GLU A 196 -29.03 2.82 -12.77
CA GLU A 196 -29.32 3.08 -11.37
C GLU A 196 -30.29 4.26 -11.29
N PHE A 197 -31.47 4.03 -10.71
CA PHE A 197 -32.52 5.05 -10.63
C PHE A 197 -32.51 5.83 -9.31
N PHE A 198 -31.98 5.26 -8.24
CA PHE A 198 -31.90 5.88 -6.93
C PHE A 198 -30.44 6.22 -6.65
N ALA A 199 -30.12 7.51 -6.63
CA ALA A 199 -28.79 7.94 -6.24
C ALA A 199 -28.61 7.66 -4.73
N GLU A 200 -27.48 7.05 -4.37
CA GLU A 200 -26.91 6.95 -3.01
C GLU A 200 -27.42 5.84 -2.05
N ASP A 201 -28.01 4.75 -2.54
CA ASP A 201 -28.42 3.62 -1.67
C ASP A 201 -27.40 2.45 -1.59
N GLY A 202 -26.24 2.56 -2.26
CA GLY A 202 -25.18 1.57 -2.22
C GLY A 202 -23.87 2.00 -2.89
N VAL A 203 -22.92 1.07 -2.91
CA VAL A 203 -21.66 1.16 -3.68
C VAL A 203 -21.67 0.05 -4.70
N ASP A 204 -21.81 0.42 -5.96
CA ASP A 204 -22.10 -0.51 -7.04
C ASP A 204 -20.85 -0.83 -7.86
N THR A 205 -20.80 -2.03 -8.42
CA THR A 205 -19.62 -2.53 -9.15
C THR A 205 -19.99 -3.05 -10.52
N VAL A 206 -19.31 -2.55 -11.56
CA VAL A 206 -19.29 -3.17 -12.87
C VAL A 206 -18.07 -4.08 -13.01
N GLN A 207 -18.30 -5.34 -13.37
CA GLN A 207 -17.28 -6.26 -13.86
C GLN A 207 -17.40 -6.39 -15.37
N ALA A 208 -16.46 -5.80 -16.12
CA ALA A 208 -16.56 -5.72 -17.58
C ALA A 208 -15.47 -6.54 -18.28
N SER A 209 -15.87 -7.38 -19.24
CA SER A 209 -14.92 -8.04 -20.16
C SER A 209 -14.78 -7.30 -21.51
N VAL A 210 -15.44 -6.16 -21.63
CA VAL A 210 -15.41 -5.21 -22.77
C VAL A 210 -15.07 -3.81 -22.27
N THR A 211 -14.66 -2.91 -23.18
CA THR A 211 -14.51 -1.49 -22.85
C THR A 211 -15.83 -0.92 -22.32
N HIS A 212 -15.78 -0.23 -21.18
CA HIS A 212 -16.97 0.25 -20.50
C HIS A 212 -16.79 1.67 -19.94
N THR A 213 -17.89 2.41 -19.89
CA THR A 213 -17.99 3.72 -19.25
C THR A 213 -19.08 3.64 -18.20
N LEU A 214 -18.75 3.96 -16.96
CA LEU A 214 -19.70 3.94 -15.86
C LEU A 214 -20.86 4.90 -16.14
N ASN A 215 -22.06 4.49 -15.75
CA ASN A 215 -23.18 5.42 -15.68
C ASN A 215 -22.93 6.40 -14.52
N ARG A 216 -23.81 7.40 -14.33
CA ARG A 216 -23.58 8.51 -13.38
C ARG A 216 -23.73 8.18 -11.88
N SER A 217 -24.03 6.94 -11.52
CA SER A 217 -24.37 6.54 -10.15
C SER A 217 -23.68 5.24 -9.73
N ILE A 218 -22.62 4.83 -10.44
CA ILE A 218 -21.85 3.64 -10.10
C ILE A 218 -20.41 4.06 -9.84
N GLU A 219 -19.80 3.54 -8.80
CA GLU A 219 -18.50 4.00 -8.32
C GLU A 219 -17.37 3.08 -8.80
N HIS A 220 -17.61 1.77 -8.90
CA HIS A 220 -16.52 0.81 -9.14
C HIS A 220 -16.59 0.15 -10.51
N LEU A 221 -15.43 0.04 -11.17
CA LEU A 221 -15.23 -0.73 -12.41
C LEU A 221 -14.03 -1.66 -12.27
N THR A 222 -14.22 -2.94 -12.54
CA THR A 222 -13.13 -3.91 -12.69
C THR A 222 -13.15 -4.52 -14.08
N LEU A 223 -12.03 -4.44 -14.80
CA LEU A 223 -11.85 -5.06 -16.10
C LEU A 223 -11.42 -6.53 -15.93
N THR A 224 -12.27 -7.49 -16.32
CA THR A 224 -12.06 -8.93 -16.06
C THR A 224 -11.54 -9.71 -17.28
N GLY A 225 -11.48 -9.06 -18.45
CA GLY A 225 -10.97 -9.64 -19.70
C GLY A 225 -9.43 -9.75 -19.75
N SER A 226 -8.90 -10.38 -20.80
CA SER A 226 -7.44 -10.46 -21.08
C SER A 226 -7.00 -9.62 -22.29
N SER A 227 -7.96 -8.95 -22.94
CA SER A 227 -7.69 -8.03 -24.04
C SER A 227 -7.45 -6.62 -23.51
N ALA A 228 -6.74 -5.80 -24.29
CA ALA A 228 -6.65 -4.36 -24.06
C ALA A 228 -8.03 -3.72 -24.23
N ILE A 229 -8.73 -3.57 -23.12
CA ILE A 229 -10.00 -2.88 -22.97
C ILE A 229 -9.78 -1.66 -22.08
N ASN A 230 -10.75 -0.75 -22.03
CA ASN A 230 -10.59 0.54 -21.37
C ASN A 230 -11.74 0.78 -20.38
N GLY A 231 -11.46 1.55 -19.35
CA GLY A 231 -12.42 1.99 -18.36
C GLY A 231 -12.58 3.50 -18.38
N THR A 232 -13.79 3.98 -18.15
CA THR A 232 -14.04 5.40 -17.94
C THR A 232 -15.05 5.55 -16.81
N GLY A 233 -14.71 6.37 -15.82
CA GLY A 233 -15.55 6.75 -14.71
C GLY A 233 -16.67 7.72 -15.11
N ASN A 234 -17.15 8.46 -14.12
CA ASN A 234 -18.22 9.44 -14.21
C ASN A 234 -17.81 10.72 -13.46
N ALA A 235 -18.68 11.36 -12.69
CA ALA A 235 -18.35 12.60 -11.97
C ALA A 235 -18.34 12.42 -10.44
N LEU A 236 -18.38 11.17 -9.99
CA LEU A 236 -18.25 10.72 -8.61
C LEU A 236 -16.83 10.24 -8.39
N ASP A 237 -16.45 10.07 -7.13
CA ASP A 237 -15.22 9.40 -6.73
C ASP A 237 -15.29 7.93 -7.19
N ASN A 238 -14.48 7.53 -8.17
CA ASN A 238 -14.54 6.20 -8.76
C ASN A 238 -13.33 5.33 -8.44
N GLU A 239 -13.56 4.02 -8.30
CA GLU A 239 -12.49 3.02 -8.23
C GLU A 239 -12.42 2.25 -9.56
N LEU A 240 -11.37 2.49 -10.34
CA LEU A 240 -11.19 1.87 -11.66
C LEU A 240 -9.98 0.93 -11.66
N THR A 241 -10.25 -0.36 -11.84
CA THR A 241 -9.23 -1.41 -11.90
C THR A 241 -9.11 -2.01 -13.30
N GLY A 242 -7.89 -1.92 -13.84
CA GLY A 242 -7.45 -2.53 -15.09
C GLY A 242 -7.30 -4.05 -15.05
N ASN A 243 -6.93 -4.62 -16.19
CA ASN A 243 -6.50 -6.01 -16.34
C ASN A 243 -5.01 -6.05 -16.69
N SER A 244 -4.43 -7.25 -16.83
CA SER A 244 -2.99 -7.40 -17.13
C SER A 244 -2.58 -7.00 -18.57
N ALA A 245 -3.41 -6.26 -19.30
CA ALA A 245 -3.11 -5.79 -20.65
C ALA A 245 -3.19 -4.26 -20.67
N ASN A 246 -2.54 -3.64 -21.64
CA ASN A 246 -2.48 -2.19 -21.77
C ASN A 246 -3.88 -1.54 -21.81
N ASN A 247 -4.29 -0.91 -20.71
CA ASN A 247 -5.56 -0.23 -20.56
C ASN A 247 -5.40 1.29 -20.65
N VAL A 248 -6.50 1.95 -21.00
CA VAL A 248 -6.70 3.38 -20.73
C VAL A 248 -7.81 3.49 -19.68
N LEU A 249 -7.49 4.07 -18.54
CA LEU A 249 -8.40 4.36 -17.44
C LEU A 249 -8.54 5.87 -17.29
N SER A 250 -9.77 6.36 -17.15
CA SER A 250 -10.06 7.79 -16.99
C SER A 250 -11.08 7.99 -15.88
N GLY A 251 -10.74 8.71 -14.82
CA GLY A 251 -11.62 9.03 -13.70
C GLY A 251 -12.68 10.09 -14.04
N LEU A 252 -12.22 11.20 -14.62
CA LEU A 252 -12.96 12.40 -15.08
C LEU A 252 -13.10 13.51 -14.03
N ASP A 253 -14.18 13.56 -13.24
CA ASP A 253 -14.33 14.51 -12.12
C ASP A 253 -14.55 13.65 -10.86
N GLY A 254 -14.05 14.08 -9.71
CA GLY A 254 -14.13 13.30 -8.47
C GLY A 254 -12.74 12.98 -7.96
N ASP A 255 -12.64 12.55 -6.71
CA ASP A 255 -11.38 12.06 -6.16
C ASP A 255 -11.27 10.56 -6.52
N ASP A 256 -10.57 10.23 -7.60
CA ASP A 256 -10.60 8.90 -8.21
C ASP A 256 -9.42 8.01 -7.80
N PHE A 257 -9.65 6.69 -7.74
CA PHE A 257 -8.64 5.66 -7.49
C PHE A 257 -8.44 4.77 -8.72
N LEU A 258 -7.30 4.89 -9.41
CA LEU A 258 -7.03 4.19 -10.67
C LEU A 258 -5.89 3.18 -10.52
N ILE A 259 -6.10 1.94 -10.98
CA ILE A 259 -5.14 0.84 -10.91
C ILE A 259 -4.93 0.22 -12.31
N GLY A 260 -3.73 0.30 -12.88
CA GLY A 260 -3.38 -0.30 -14.17
C GLY A 260 -3.18 -1.82 -14.13
N MET A 261 -2.54 -2.33 -13.06
CA MET A 261 -2.10 -3.73 -12.87
C MET A 261 -0.78 -4.06 -13.57
N ASP A 262 -0.79 -4.97 -14.55
CA ASP A 262 0.37 -5.23 -15.40
C ASP A 262 0.04 -4.65 -16.77
N GLY A 263 1.03 -4.17 -17.51
CA GLY A 263 0.79 -3.66 -18.85
C GLY A 263 1.53 -2.37 -19.11
N ASN A 264 1.21 -1.71 -20.21
CA ASN A 264 1.65 -0.33 -20.42
C ASN A 264 0.39 0.52 -20.43
N ASP A 265 0.02 1.03 -19.27
CA ASP A 265 -1.28 1.61 -19.02
C ASP A 265 -1.25 3.13 -19.12
N GLN A 266 -2.42 3.73 -19.38
CA GLN A 266 -2.61 5.18 -19.32
C GLN A 266 -3.71 5.47 -18.32
N LEU A 267 -3.33 6.03 -17.19
CA LEU A 267 -4.22 6.45 -16.12
C LEU A 267 -4.36 7.97 -16.20
N VAL A 268 -5.60 8.43 -16.32
CA VAL A 268 -5.95 9.85 -16.31
C VAL A 268 -6.92 10.07 -15.16
N GLY A 269 -6.49 10.71 -14.08
CA GLY A 269 -7.32 11.02 -12.93
C GLY A 269 -8.47 11.93 -13.36
N GLY A 270 -8.18 13.21 -13.57
CA GLY A 270 -9.16 14.17 -14.03
C GLY A 270 -9.14 15.47 -13.26
N ASN A 271 -10.30 15.93 -12.78
CA ASN A 271 -10.38 16.97 -11.76
C ASN A 271 -10.72 16.32 -10.42
N GLY A 272 -10.03 16.70 -9.36
CA GLY A 272 -10.13 16.06 -8.05
C GLY A 272 -8.75 15.66 -7.58
N ASN A 273 -8.65 15.11 -6.38
CA ASN A 273 -7.40 14.58 -5.85
C ASN A 273 -7.36 13.09 -6.15
N ASP A 274 -6.57 12.71 -7.15
CA ASP A 274 -6.60 11.36 -7.68
C ASP A 274 -5.41 10.52 -7.19
N ASP A 275 -5.68 9.26 -6.87
CA ASP A 275 -4.68 8.27 -6.48
C ASP A 275 -4.45 7.29 -7.64
N LEU A 276 -3.24 7.29 -8.20
CA LEU A 276 -2.89 6.54 -9.41
C LEU A 276 -1.82 5.49 -9.13
N THR A 277 -2.13 4.25 -9.50
CA THR A 277 -1.21 3.11 -9.42
C THR A 277 -1.06 2.48 -10.81
N GLY A 278 0.05 2.75 -11.51
CA GLY A 278 0.32 2.13 -12.82
C GLY A 278 0.49 0.63 -12.71
N GLY A 279 1.41 0.21 -11.84
CA GLY A 279 1.73 -1.19 -11.60
C GLY A 279 3.02 -1.61 -12.28
N LEU A 280 3.03 -2.75 -12.96
CA LEU A 280 4.20 -3.21 -13.70
C LEU A 280 4.12 -2.82 -15.17
N GLY A 281 5.15 -2.16 -15.67
CA GLY A 281 5.40 -2.07 -17.10
C GLY A 281 5.84 -0.68 -17.53
N THR A 282 5.14 -0.05 -18.47
CA THR A 282 5.50 1.30 -18.93
C THR A 282 4.29 2.19 -18.95
N ASP A 283 4.09 2.92 -17.86
CA ASP A 283 2.80 3.55 -17.59
C ASP A 283 2.86 5.06 -17.76
N LEU A 284 1.70 5.65 -18.06
CA LEU A 284 1.47 7.09 -18.00
C LEU A 284 0.48 7.36 -16.88
N LEU A 285 0.94 8.03 -15.83
CA LEU A 285 0.12 8.50 -14.72
C LEU A 285 -0.06 10.00 -14.88
N ASN A 286 -1.27 10.41 -15.24
CA ASN A 286 -1.64 11.80 -15.38
C ASN A 286 -2.73 12.13 -14.36
N GLY A 287 -2.37 12.77 -13.24
CA GLY A 287 -3.31 13.13 -12.18
C GLY A 287 -4.35 14.10 -12.73
N GLY A 288 -3.91 15.29 -13.10
CA GLY A 288 -4.72 16.23 -13.85
C GLY A 288 -4.85 17.54 -13.10
N GLY A 289 -6.02 17.79 -12.53
CA GLY A 289 -6.32 19.01 -11.79
C GLY A 289 -6.73 18.69 -10.36
N GLY A 290 -5.82 18.92 -9.41
CA GLY A 290 -6.06 18.76 -7.98
C GLY A 290 -4.73 18.58 -7.29
N ILE A 291 -4.69 17.75 -6.26
CA ILE A 291 -3.47 17.27 -5.62
C ILE A 291 -3.44 15.75 -5.80
N ASP A 292 -2.62 15.29 -6.72
CA ASP A 292 -2.67 13.91 -7.18
C ASP A 292 -1.48 13.09 -6.64
N THR A 293 -1.70 11.82 -6.34
CA THR A 293 -0.70 10.92 -5.77
C THR A 293 -0.37 9.78 -6.73
N ALA A 294 0.92 9.58 -7.00
CA ALA A 294 1.40 8.34 -7.62
C ALA A 294 1.80 7.32 -6.53
N MET A 295 1.29 6.10 -6.61
CA MET A 295 1.51 5.08 -5.58
C MET A 295 2.19 3.82 -6.11
N TYR A 296 3.10 3.25 -5.31
CA TYR A 296 3.90 2.08 -5.69
C TYR A 296 3.88 0.93 -4.66
N SER A 297 3.21 1.09 -3.52
CA SER A 297 3.30 0.15 -2.39
C SER A 297 2.48 -1.14 -2.61
N GLY A 298 1.32 -1.02 -3.26
CA GLY A 298 0.34 -2.10 -3.41
C GLY A 298 -0.24 -2.58 -2.08
N LEU A 299 -0.15 -1.79 -1.00
CA LEU A 299 -0.85 -2.03 0.28
C LEU A 299 -2.26 -1.48 0.26
N GLU A 300 -2.50 -0.49 -0.60
CA GLU A 300 -3.77 0.22 -0.72
C GLU A 300 -4.83 -0.64 -1.43
N ILE A 301 -4.41 -1.75 -2.05
CA ILE A 301 -5.24 -2.55 -2.95
C ILE A 301 -5.52 -3.91 -2.30
N LEU A 302 -6.70 -4.07 -1.72
CA LEU A 302 -7.16 -5.33 -1.11
C LEU A 302 -7.61 -6.37 -2.16
N THR A 303 -7.77 -5.98 -3.44
CA THR A 303 -8.12 -6.93 -4.50
C THR A 303 -6.98 -7.92 -4.70
N ALA A 304 -7.27 -9.21 -4.50
CA ALA A 304 -6.32 -10.31 -4.49
C ALA A 304 -5.60 -10.47 -5.84
N GLY A 305 -4.51 -9.74 -6.05
CA GLY A 305 -3.75 -9.87 -7.29
C GLY A 305 -2.69 -8.82 -7.55
N PHE A 306 -2.78 -7.62 -6.94
CA PHE A 306 -1.81 -6.56 -7.19
C PHE A 306 -0.62 -6.65 -6.21
N PRO A 307 0.60 -6.97 -6.66
CA PRO A 307 1.75 -7.10 -5.76
C PRO A 307 2.39 -5.76 -5.36
N GLY A 308 2.03 -4.65 -6.02
CA GLY A 308 2.81 -3.40 -5.97
C GLY A 308 4.11 -3.52 -6.76
N ALA A 309 5.01 -2.54 -6.60
CA ALA A 309 6.35 -2.62 -7.15
C ALA A 309 7.11 -3.85 -6.58
N THR A 310 7.96 -4.47 -7.42
CA THR A 310 8.68 -5.70 -7.07
C THR A 310 10.03 -5.49 -6.38
N ALA A 311 10.46 -4.24 -6.28
CA ALA A 311 11.69 -3.76 -5.64
C ALA A 311 11.53 -2.26 -5.33
N GLY A 312 12.55 -1.65 -4.73
CA GLY A 312 12.60 -0.21 -4.48
C GLY A 312 12.41 0.62 -5.74
N VAL A 313 11.77 1.76 -5.59
CA VAL A 313 11.46 2.70 -6.66
C VAL A 313 12.33 3.96 -6.59
N THR A 314 12.59 4.55 -7.76
CA THR A 314 13.24 5.87 -7.85
C THR A 314 12.36 6.78 -8.67
N VAL A 315 11.77 7.79 -8.03
CA VAL A 315 10.77 8.67 -8.64
C VAL A 315 11.17 10.13 -8.43
N ASN A 316 11.09 10.93 -9.50
CA ASN A 316 11.43 12.34 -9.49
C ASN A 316 10.37 13.17 -10.24
N LEU A 317 9.67 14.04 -9.51
CA LEU A 317 8.61 14.89 -10.05
C LEU A 317 9.12 16.05 -10.92
N ASN A 318 10.42 16.34 -10.92
CA ASN A 318 11.02 17.33 -11.82
C ASN A 318 11.27 16.79 -13.24
N LEU A 319 11.09 15.48 -13.47
CA LEU A 319 11.25 14.86 -14.77
C LEU A 319 9.92 14.82 -15.52
N ALA A 320 9.83 15.58 -16.62
CA ALA A 320 8.62 15.63 -17.45
C ALA A 320 8.48 14.46 -18.46
N GLY A 321 9.31 13.43 -18.34
CA GLY A 321 9.33 12.31 -19.29
C GLY A 321 9.52 10.98 -18.60
N ALA A 322 9.45 9.90 -19.38
CA ALA A 322 9.61 8.54 -18.89
C ALA A 322 10.87 8.39 -18.03
N GLN A 323 10.68 7.91 -16.82
CA GLN A 323 11.71 7.63 -15.83
C GLN A 323 11.71 6.15 -15.47
N ASN A 324 12.89 5.59 -15.25
CA ASN A 324 13.00 4.21 -14.78
C ASN A 324 12.67 4.19 -13.28
N THR A 325 11.44 3.83 -12.95
CA THR A 325 10.93 3.75 -11.58
C THR A 325 11.38 2.47 -10.89
N GLY A 326 12.22 1.65 -11.51
CA GLY A 326 12.84 0.49 -10.84
C GLY A 326 11.86 -0.66 -10.72
N GLY A 327 11.39 -0.95 -9.50
CA GLY A 327 10.51 -2.08 -9.20
C GLY A 327 9.14 -2.06 -9.90
N ALA A 328 8.74 -0.92 -10.46
CA ALA A 328 7.49 -0.71 -11.21
C ALA A 328 7.69 -0.64 -12.75
N GLY A 329 8.92 -0.46 -13.22
CA GLY A 329 9.22 -0.39 -14.66
C GLY A 329 9.62 1.01 -15.13
N ILE A 330 8.93 1.54 -16.14
CA ILE A 330 9.25 2.83 -16.77
C ILE A 330 8.01 3.71 -16.83
N ASP A 331 7.90 4.68 -15.93
CA ASP A 331 6.67 5.46 -15.82
C ASP A 331 6.87 6.91 -16.24
N THR A 332 5.81 7.53 -16.73
CA THR A 332 5.75 8.97 -17.00
C THR A 332 4.71 9.58 -16.08
N LEU A 333 5.12 10.53 -15.25
CA LEU A 333 4.24 11.21 -14.30
C LEU A 333 3.96 12.62 -14.83
N VAL A 334 2.68 12.99 -14.87
CA VAL A 334 2.20 14.29 -15.33
C VAL A 334 1.19 14.81 -14.32
N SER A 335 1.34 16.06 -13.89
CA SER A 335 0.47 16.66 -12.86
C SER A 335 0.31 15.73 -11.65
N ILE A 336 1.44 15.36 -11.04
CA ILE A 336 1.49 14.58 -9.81
C ILE A 336 2.21 15.44 -8.79
N GLU A 337 1.61 15.60 -7.62
CA GLU A 337 2.12 16.39 -6.52
C GLU A 337 2.70 15.51 -5.40
N ASN A 338 2.19 14.29 -5.23
CA ASN A 338 2.55 13.41 -4.14
C ASN A 338 3.06 12.06 -4.62
N ILE A 339 3.90 11.41 -3.80
CA ILE A 339 4.40 10.06 -4.08
C ILE A 339 4.32 9.20 -2.82
N THR A 340 3.73 8.01 -2.98
CA THR A 340 3.84 6.90 -2.02
C THR A 340 4.76 5.83 -2.59
N GLY A 341 5.85 5.55 -1.90
CA GLY A 341 6.88 4.56 -2.22
C GLY A 341 6.37 3.11 -2.23
N SER A 342 7.31 2.20 -2.46
CA SER A 342 7.12 0.76 -2.44
C SER A 342 7.20 0.20 -1.00
N LYS A 343 7.51 -1.09 -0.83
CA LYS A 343 7.77 -1.72 0.48
C LYS A 343 9.27 -1.95 0.71
N PHE A 344 10.09 -1.30 -0.10
CA PHE A 344 11.52 -1.50 -0.19
C PHE A 344 12.20 -0.13 -0.19
N ASN A 345 13.52 -0.13 -0.02
CA ASN A 345 14.32 1.08 -0.07
C ASN A 345 14.10 1.91 -1.35
N ASP A 346 13.48 3.07 -1.19
CA ASP A 346 13.07 3.97 -2.24
C ASP A 346 13.93 5.23 -2.31
N THR A 347 13.82 5.94 -3.43
CA THR A 347 14.34 7.29 -3.60
C THR A 347 13.26 8.17 -4.21
N LEU A 348 12.67 9.03 -3.40
CA LEU A 348 11.52 9.86 -3.77
C LEU A 348 11.95 11.33 -3.80
N ILE A 349 11.73 11.98 -4.94
CA ILE A 349 12.16 13.37 -5.16
C ILE A 349 10.95 14.20 -5.59
N GLY A 350 10.57 15.16 -4.75
CA GLY A 350 9.54 16.17 -5.00
C GLY A 350 9.95 17.19 -6.06
N ASN A 351 9.18 18.27 -6.17
CA ASN A 351 9.41 19.37 -7.10
C ASN A 351 9.47 20.72 -6.36
N GLY A 352 9.03 21.81 -6.99
CA GLY A 352 9.05 23.14 -6.38
C GLY A 352 7.73 23.56 -5.71
N ALA A 353 6.79 22.64 -5.57
CA ALA A 353 5.50 22.82 -4.92
C ALA A 353 5.48 22.03 -3.60
N ASP A 354 4.47 22.29 -2.77
CA ASP A 354 4.26 21.56 -1.51
C ASP A 354 3.90 20.09 -1.82
N ASN A 355 4.80 19.15 -1.51
CA ASN A 355 4.64 17.72 -1.80
C ASN A 355 4.46 16.89 -0.52
N VAL A 356 3.73 15.78 -0.64
CA VAL A 356 3.73 14.69 0.34
C VAL A 356 4.50 13.50 -0.24
N LEU A 357 5.59 13.13 0.42
CA LEU A 357 6.43 11.98 0.06
C LEU A 357 6.39 10.96 1.20
N PHE A 358 6.02 9.71 0.91
CA PHE A 358 5.95 8.65 1.90
C PHE A 358 6.78 7.42 1.48
N GLY A 359 7.83 7.08 2.21
CA GLY A 359 8.71 5.94 1.95
C GLY A 359 8.11 4.56 2.27
N GLN A 360 7.19 4.51 3.25
CA GLN A 360 6.51 3.30 3.74
C GLN A 360 7.44 2.33 4.49
N PHE A 361 8.00 1.31 3.84
CA PHE A 361 8.91 0.34 4.47
C PHE A 361 10.22 0.34 3.69
N GLY A 362 11.33 0.15 4.39
CA GLY A 362 12.66 0.15 3.78
C GLY A 362 13.47 1.34 4.27
N ASN A 363 14.75 1.36 3.92
CA ASN A 363 15.59 2.52 4.21
C ASN A 363 15.52 3.47 3.02
N ASP A 364 14.77 4.55 3.17
CA ASP A 364 14.34 5.40 2.08
C ASP A 364 15.12 6.71 2.04
N SER A 365 15.21 7.30 0.85
CA SER A 365 15.79 8.64 0.65
C SER A 365 14.72 9.57 0.08
N LEU A 366 14.32 10.56 0.86
CA LEU A 366 13.24 11.49 0.54
C LEU A 366 13.80 12.90 0.38
N LEU A 367 13.52 13.54 -0.76
CA LEU A 367 13.98 14.90 -1.07
C LEU A 367 12.79 15.78 -1.51
N GLY A 368 12.35 16.71 -0.66
CA GLY A 368 11.25 17.64 -0.97
C GLY A 368 11.63 18.65 -2.06
N ASN A 369 12.79 19.27 -1.90
CA ASN A 369 13.34 20.40 -2.67
C ASN A 369 12.81 21.76 -2.22
N ALA A 370 11.77 22.31 -2.85
CA ALA A 370 11.27 23.62 -2.50
C ALA A 370 9.75 23.57 -2.38
N GLY A 371 9.19 24.27 -1.40
CA GLY A 371 7.78 24.07 -1.03
C GLY A 371 7.70 23.81 0.46
N ASN A 372 6.51 23.78 1.05
CA ASN A 372 6.32 23.29 2.41
C ASN A 372 6.00 21.80 2.30
N ASP A 373 7.04 20.97 2.36
CA ASP A 373 6.92 19.55 2.06
C ASP A 373 6.62 18.73 3.32
N THR A 374 5.91 17.62 3.15
CA THR A 374 5.73 16.59 4.18
C THR A 374 6.45 15.32 3.77
N LEU A 375 7.53 15.00 4.46
CA LEU A 375 8.34 13.80 4.24
C LEU A 375 8.07 12.82 5.38
N LEU A 376 7.54 11.65 5.03
CA LEU A 376 7.25 10.55 5.93
C LEU A 376 8.19 9.39 5.58
N GLY A 377 9.18 9.09 6.42
CA GLY A 377 10.12 7.98 6.20
C GLY A 377 9.39 6.65 6.26
N GLY A 378 8.85 6.31 7.43
CA GLY A 378 8.06 5.10 7.65
C GLY A 378 8.80 4.11 8.54
N GLU A 379 8.90 2.85 8.14
CA GLU A 379 9.72 1.85 8.81
C GLU A 379 11.08 1.69 8.10
N GLY A 380 12.17 1.90 8.82
CA GLY A 380 13.53 1.73 8.29
C GLY A 380 14.43 2.82 8.81
N ASN A 381 15.66 2.88 8.28
CA ASN A 381 16.58 3.97 8.60
C ASN A 381 16.61 4.94 7.44
N ASP A 382 15.85 6.03 7.57
CA ASP A 382 15.53 6.92 6.46
C ASP A 382 16.40 8.17 6.45
N GLN A 383 16.60 8.72 5.25
CA GLN A 383 17.27 10.00 5.05
C GLN A 383 16.26 11.00 4.46
N LEU A 384 15.97 12.06 5.22
CA LEU A 384 14.97 13.07 4.87
C LEU A 384 15.65 14.41 4.62
N ILE A 385 15.47 14.94 3.41
CA ILE A 385 15.98 16.24 2.98
C ILE A 385 14.77 17.10 2.59
N GLY A 386 14.28 17.96 3.50
CA GLY A 386 13.15 18.86 3.21
C GLY A 386 13.51 19.83 2.08
N GLY A 387 14.59 20.58 2.27
CA GLY A 387 15.09 21.55 1.31
C GLY A 387 14.81 22.98 1.76
N SER A 388 14.16 23.78 0.91
CA SER A 388 13.78 25.16 1.26
C SER A 388 12.27 25.27 1.45
N GLY A 389 11.83 25.81 2.57
CA GLY A 389 10.41 25.93 2.88
C GLY A 389 10.14 25.76 4.36
N ASN A 390 8.92 25.40 4.73
CA ASN A 390 8.60 25.03 6.10
C ASN A 390 8.16 23.57 6.08
N ASP A 391 9.11 22.68 6.33
CA ASP A 391 8.91 21.27 6.04
C ASP A 391 8.51 20.48 7.30
N LEU A 392 7.76 19.40 7.12
CA LEU A 392 7.49 18.40 8.13
C LEU A 392 8.30 17.14 7.80
N LEU A 393 9.29 16.83 8.63
CA LEU A 393 10.12 15.63 8.50
C LEU A 393 9.75 14.66 9.62
N VAL A 394 9.18 13.52 9.24
CA VAL A 394 8.80 12.45 10.16
C VAL A 394 9.61 11.20 9.81
N GLY A 395 10.60 10.84 10.62
CA GLY A 395 11.43 9.65 10.37
C GLY A 395 10.59 8.37 10.49
N GLY A 396 10.05 8.13 11.68
CA GLY A 396 9.13 7.01 11.92
C GLY A 396 9.75 5.96 12.82
N ILE A 397 9.77 4.70 12.39
CA ILE A 397 10.39 3.60 13.13
C ILE A 397 11.76 3.32 12.53
N GLY A 398 12.80 3.56 13.32
CA GLY A 398 14.16 3.13 13.00
C GLY A 398 15.17 4.12 13.51
N ILE A 399 16.21 4.39 12.72
CA ILE A 399 17.22 5.41 13.01
C ILE A 399 17.29 6.34 11.81
N ASP A 400 16.68 7.50 11.96
CA ASP A 400 16.38 8.41 10.86
C ASP A 400 17.28 9.64 10.91
N THR A 401 17.57 10.17 9.72
CA THR A 401 18.50 11.30 9.54
C THR A 401 17.81 12.44 8.83
N ALA A 402 17.75 13.61 9.47
CA ALA A 402 17.44 14.85 8.77
C ALA A 402 18.74 15.45 8.20
N ASP A 403 18.76 15.65 6.89
CA ASP A 403 19.94 16.07 6.14
C ASP A 403 19.73 17.46 5.52
N TYR A 404 20.55 18.42 5.97
CA TYR A 404 20.56 19.81 5.55
C TYR A 404 21.75 20.15 4.64
N GLY A 405 22.44 19.14 4.08
CA GLY A 405 23.65 19.33 3.26
C GLY A 405 23.44 20.16 2.00
N THR A 406 22.19 20.31 1.56
CA THR A 406 21.79 21.15 0.42
C THR A 406 21.36 22.58 0.80
N ALA A 407 21.26 22.89 2.10
CA ALA A 407 20.87 24.22 2.56
C ALA A 407 21.87 25.30 2.12
N THR A 408 21.36 26.48 1.82
CA THR A 408 22.16 27.58 1.21
C THR A 408 22.73 28.57 2.23
N ALA A 409 22.53 28.30 3.52
CA ALA A 409 23.09 29.00 4.67
C ALA A 409 23.13 28.05 5.88
N GLY A 410 23.80 28.49 6.96
CA GLY A 410 23.92 27.70 8.18
C GLY A 410 22.57 27.41 8.83
N VAL A 411 22.46 26.23 9.44
CA VAL A 411 21.23 25.73 10.06
C VAL A 411 21.32 25.67 11.57
N THR A 412 20.16 25.78 12.23
CA THR A 412 20.04 25.60 13.69
C THR A 412 18.97 24.57 13.98
N VAL A 413 19.37 23.42 14.53
CA VAL A 413 18.48 22.29 14.75
C VAL A 413 18.68 21.72 16.15
N TYR A 414 17.56 21.51 16.85
CA TYR A 414 17.51 20.96 18.20
C TYR A 414 16.44 19.85 18.25
N LEU A 415 16.87 18.59 18.29
CA LEU A 415 15.98 17.42 18.23
C LEU A 415 14.94 17.33 19.37
N PRO A 416 15.21 17.78 20.61
CA PRO A 416 14.21 17.68 21.68
C PRO A 416 13.00 18.62 21.56
N ILE A 417 12.94 19.48 20.54
CA ILE A 417 11.75 20.30 20.23
C ILE A 417 10.92 19.57 19.18
N PRO A 418 9.71 19.07 19.53
CA PRO A 418 8.81 18.45 18.57
C PRO A 418 7.97 19.47 17.78
N GLU A 419 8.06 20.75 18.11
CA GLU A 419 7.38 21.83 17.41
C GLU A 419 8.21 22.41 16.25
N ALA A 420 7.57 23.22 15.40
CA ALA A 420 8.24 23.95 14.33
C ALA A 420 9.38 24.84 14.88
N GLN A 421 10.58 24.68 14.33
CA GLN A 421 11.79 25.38 14.73
C GLN A 421 12.38 26.16 13.54
N ASN A 422 12.96 27.33 13.80
CA ASN A 422 13.62 28.11 12.76
C ASN A 422 14.97 27.48 12.44
N THR A 423 15.00 26.63 11.42
CA THR A 423 16.19 25.93 10.94
C THR A 423 17.10 26.83 10.12
N GLY A 424 16.74 28.09 9.90
CA GLY A 424 17.62 29.10 9.30
C GLY A 424 17.70 28.95 7.79
N GLY A 425 18.74 28.27 7.29
CA GLY A 425 19.01 28.09 5.86
C GLY A 425 18.01 27.21 5.11
N ALA A 426 17.17 26.46 5.83
CA ALA A 426 16.11 25.60 5.30
C ALA A 426 14.70 26.19 5.50
N GLY A 427 14.46 26.86 6.63
CA GLY A 427 13.27 27.70 6.85
C GLY A 427 12.70 27.49 8.24
N ILE A 428 11.44 27.07 8.35
CA ILE A 428 10.83 26.71 9.65
C ILE A 428 10.33 25.26 9.58
N ASP A 429 11.16 24.33 10.01
CA ASP A 429 10.88 22.90 9.87
C ASP A 429 10.39 22.29 11.18
N THR A 430 9.63 21.20 11.08
CA THR A 430 9.18 20.38 12.20
C THR A 430 9.76 18.98 12.05
N LEU A 431 10.45 18.49 13.08
CA LEU A 431 11.15 17.20 13.05
C LEU A 431 10.50 16.29 14.10
N VAL A 432 10.13 15.08 13.70
CA VAL A 432 9.49 14.09 14.56
C VAL A 432 10.15 12.73 14.35
N GLY A 433 10.62 12.10 15.43
CA GLY A 433 11.28 10.79 15.35
C GLY A 433 12.51 10.82 14.44
N ILE A 434 13.42 11.77 14.69
CA ILE A 434 14.70 11.89 14.00
C ILE A 434 15.79 11.74 15.05
N GLU A 435 16.75 10.86 14.81
CA GLU A 435 17.86 10.59 15.73
C GLU A 435 19.17 11.23 15.26
N ASN A 436 19.33 11.49 13.97
CA ASN A 436 20.59 11.99 13.39
C ASN A 436 20.42 13.29 12.61
N LEU A 437 21.50 14.07 12.55
CA LEU A 437 21.55 15.33 11.83
C LEU A 437 22.79 15.44 10.96
N ILE A 438 22.59 15.89 9.73
CA ILE A 438 23.67 16.37 8.85
C ILE A 438 23.41 17.86 8.60
N GLY A 439 24.42 18.68 8.88
CA GLY A 439 24.41 20.13 8.67
C GLY A 439 24.57 20.54 7.21
N SER A 440 24.71 21.83 7.00
CA SER A 440 24.98 22.47 5.72
C SER A 440 26.49 22.60 5.45
N ASN A 441 26.90 23.27 4.37
CA ASN A 441 28.31 23.64 4.16
C ASN A 441 28.65 25.03 4.74
N PHE A 442 27.92 25.46 5.76
CA PHE A 442 28.08 26.73 6.45
C PHE A 442 28.08 26.51 7.97
N ASN A 443 28.37 27.57 8.72
CA ASN A 443 28.38 27.50 10.19
C ASN A 443 27.02 27.06 10.76
N ASP A 444 26.97 25.85 11.29
CA ASP A 444 25.76 25.23 11.83
C ASP A 444 25.74 25.19 13.36
N SER A 445 24.54 25.00 13.91
CA SER A 445 24.30 24.72 15.33
C SER A 445 23.38 23.50 15.44
N LEU A 446 23.95 22.33 15.66
CA LEU A 446 23.24 21.05 15.71
C LEU A 446 23.21 20.52 17.14
N THR A 447 22.07 20.00 17.58
CA THR A 447 21.94 19.43 18.92
C THR A 447 21.06 18.18 18.90
N GLY A 448 21.64 17.09 19.41
CA GLY A 448 21.03 15.79 19.61
C GLY A 448 19.97 15.77 20.72
N ASP A 449 19.44 14.60 21.01
CA ASP A 449 18.40 14.39 22.02
C ASP A 449 18.91 13.63 23.26
N PHE A 450 18.14 12.69 23.81
CA PHE A 450 18.59 11.88 24.94
C PHE A 450 19.05 10.47 24.51
N GLY A 451 18.93 10.17 23.22
CA GLY A 451 19.37 8.91 22.62
C GLY A 451 20.76 9.03 22.02
N ASN A 452 21.25 7.94 21.42
CA ASN A 452 22.53 7.97 20.72
C ASN A 452 22.35 8.66 19.36
N ASN A 453 23.02 9.78 19.14
CA ASN A 453 22.90 10.57 17.92
C ASN A 453 24.18 10.53 17.07
N VAL A 454 24.01 10.61 15.75
CA VAL A 454 25.09 10.89 14.80
C VAL A 454 24.90 12.30 14.24
N LEU A 455 25.85 13.19 14.52
CA LEU A 455 25.83 14.58 14.13
C LEU A 455 27.03 14.92 13.23
N SER A 456 26.80 15.54 12.07
CA SER A 456 27.85 16.00 11.17
C SER A 456 27.68 17.46 10.77
N GLY A 457 28.70 18.30 10.97
CA GLY A 457 28.70 19.72 10.58
C GLY A 457 29.12 19.98 9.12
N LEU A 458 29.77 19.01 8.46
CA LEU A 458 30.35 19.13 7.13
C LEU A 458 31.42 20.23 7.00
N ALA A 459 31.06 21.43 6.58
CA ALA A 459 32.02 22.52 6.38
C ALA A 459 31.43 23.79 6.98
N GLY A 460 32.24 24.62 7.60
CA GLY A 460 31.71 25.68 8.45
C GLY A 460 32.49 25.75 9.75
N ASN A 461 32.24 26.77 10.56
CA ASN A 461 32.63 26.72 11.97
C ASN A 461 31.39 26.30 12.74
N ASP A 462 31.31 25.03 13.07
CA ASP A 462 30.08 24.40 13.51
C ASP A 462 30.04 24.23 15.03
N THR A 463 28.85 24.20 15.60
CA THR A 463 28.63 23.89 17.01
C THR A 463 27.72 22.67 17.10
N LEU A 464 28.27 21.55 17.59
CA LEU A 464 27.58 20.27 17.72
C LEU A 464 27.48 19.91 19.21
N SER A 465 26.30 19.47 19.65
CA SER A 465 26.06 19.00 21.01
C SER A 465 25.31 17.68 21.00
N GLY A 466 25.88 16.60 21.54
CA GLY A 466 25.25 15.28 21.64
C GLY A 466 24.12 15.25 22.68
N ASN A 467 24.38 15.83 23.86
CA ASN A 467 23.56 15.81 25.09
C ASN A 467 23.70 14.52 25.89
N ASP A 468 22.70 13.64 25.93
CA ASP A 468 22.79 12.35 26.64
C ASP A 468 22.78 11.25 25.58
N GLY A 469 23.58 10.19 25.75
CA GLY A 469 23.68 9.13 24.75
C GLY A 469 25.15 8.79 24.48
N ASP A 470 25.42 7.64 23.86
CA ASP A 470 26.74 7.39 23.30
C ASP A 470 26.77 7.98 21.87
N ASP A 471 27.25 9.21 21.72
CA ASP A 471 27.09 10.00 20.49
C ASP A 471 28.30 9.94 19.55
N VAL A 472 28.07 10.23 18.27
CA VAL A 472 29.13 10.39 17.26
C VAL A 472 29.04 11.78 16.63
N LEU A 473 30.03 12.62 16.89
CA LEU A 473 30.09 14.01 16.42
C LEU A 473 31.26 14.20 15.46
N THR A 474 30.97 14.73 14.27
CA THR A 474 32.00 15.08 13.26
C THR A 474 31.85 16.55 12.87
N GLY A 475 32.84 17.39 13.20
CA GLY A 475 32.85 18.81 12.83
C GLY A 475 33.02 19.00 11.33
N GLY A 476 34.15 18.51 10.82
CA GLY A 476 34.45 18.52 9.39
C GLY A 476 35.47 19.62 9.06
N ALA A 477 35.13 20.57 8.20
CA ALA A 477 36.07 21.60 7.76
C ALA A 477 35.75 22.98 8.35
N GLY A 478 36.57 23.45 9.28
CA GLY A 478 36.55 24.79 9.85
C GLY A 478 36.92 24.75 11.33
N ASN A 479 36.58 25.77 12.12
CA ASN A 479 36.93 25.78 13.54
C ASN A 479 35.70 25.39 14.35
N ASP A 480 35.61 24.13 14.70
CA ASP A 480 34.38 23.55 15.22
C ASP A 480 34.37 23.52 16.75
N THR A 481 33.17 23.41 17.33
CA THR A 481 32.96 23.21 18.75
C THR A 481 32.06 21.99 18.94
N LEU A 482 32.64 20.90 19.42
CA LEU A 482 31.93 19.64 19.66
C LEU A 482 31.81 19.39 21.16
N LEU A 483 30.59 19.15 21.62
CA LEU A 483 30.24 18.82 23.00
C LEU A 483 29.55 17.45 22.98
N GLY A 484 30.18 16.39 23.48
CA GLY A 484 29.57 15.06 23.59
C GLY A 484 28.40 15.09 24.58
N GLY A 485 28.72 15.18 25.86
CA GLY A 485 27.77 15.39 26.93
C GLY A 485 27.85 14.28 27.97
N ASN A 486 26.80 13.48 28.12
CA ASN A 486 26.77 12.32 29.00
C ASN A 486 26.74 11.04 28.16
N GLY A 487 27.73 10.16 28.33
CA GLY A 487 27.82 8.91 27.60
C GLY A 487 29.25 8.67 27.14
N ASN A 488 29.50 7.66 26.33
CA ASN A 488 30.82 7.40 25.79
C ASN A 488 30.85 7.91 24.35
N ASP A 489 31.28 9.15 24.18
CA ASP A 489 31.13 9.85 22.92
C ASP A 489 32.35 9.67 22.00
N VAL A 490 32.14 9.75 20.69
CA VAL A 490 33.20 9.78 19.67
C VAL A 490 33.19 11.14 18.98
N LEU A 491 34.27 11.90 19.14
CA LEU A 491 34.40 13.25 18.59
C LEU A 491 35.54 13.30 17.57
N THR A 492 35.22 13.70 16.35
CA THR A 492 36.19 14.02 15.29
C THR A 492 36.06 15.50 14.93
N GLY A 493 37.07 16.31 15.24
CA GLY A 493 37.07 17.74 14.89
C GLY A 493 37.13 17.94 13.37
N GLY A 494 38.11 17.30 12.73
CA GLY A 494 38.35 17.44 11.30
C GLY A 494 39.45 18.49 11.04
N SER A 495 39.36 19.22 9.94
CA SER A 495 40.38 20.22 9.59
C SER A 495 40.05 21.58 10.16
N GLY A 496 40.95 22.16 10.92
CA GLY A 496 40.86 23.55 11.35
C GLY A 496 41.42 23.70 12.74
N ARG A 497 40.75 24.47 13.60
CA ARG A 497 41.17 24.63 14.99
C ARG A 497 39.97 24.43 15.90
N ASP A 498 39.83 23.20 16.35
CA ASP A 498 38.60 22.72 16.96
C ASP A 498 38.65 22.79 18.49
N GLN A 499 37.47 22.84 19.07
CA GLN A 499 37.24 22.74 20.51
C GLN A 499 36.39 21.52 20.78
N LEU A 500 36.96 20.51 21.43
CA LEU A 500 36.31 19.23 21.69
C LEU A 500 36.10 19.07 23.19
N ASN A 501 34.93 18.59 23.61
CA ASN A 501 34.63 18.26 24.99
C ASN A 501 33.77 17.01 25.04
N GLY A 502 34.31 15.89 25.50
CA GLY A 502 33.56 14.65 25.64
C GLY A 502 32.49 14.75 26.73
N GLY A 503 32.80 15.42 27.85
CA GLY A 503 31.85 15.61 28.94
C GLY A 503 32.03 14.56 30.03
N THR A 504 31.03 13.73 30.28
CA THR A 504 31.10 12.64 31.26
C THR A 504 30.97 11.30 30.57
N GLY A 505 31.83 10.36 30.95
CA GLY A 505 31.84 9.02 30.41
C GLY A 505 33.27 8.62 30.09
N ASN A 506 33.45 7.72 29.14
CA ASN A 506 34.78 7.41 28.61
C ASN A 506 34.78 7.79 27.12
N ASP A 507 35.20 9.02 26.86
CA ASP A 507 35.05 9.61 25.54
C ASP A 507 36.26 9.32 24.66
N ARG A 508 36.09 9.39 23.35
CA ARG A 508 37.12 9.14 22.35
C ARG A 508 37.25 10.32 21.40
N PHE A 509 38.43 10.91 21.35
CA PHE A 509 38.80 11.97 20.42
C PHE A 509 39.64 11.39 19.29
N ASP A 510 39.06 11.35 18.09
CA ASP A 510 39.67 10.73 16.91
C ASP A 510 40.44 11.73 16.06
N TYR A 511 41.68 11.35 15.70
CA TYR A 511 42.50 12.08 14.74
C TYR A 511 43.00 11.13 13.64
N ASN A 512 42.59 11.39 12.41
CA ASN A 512 42.86 10.55 11.25
C ASN A 512 44.01 11.07 10.37
N ALA A 513 44.37 12.35 10.52
CA ALA A 513 45.47 12.94 9.77
C ALA A 513 46.19 14.04 10.58
N VAL A 514 47.48 14.23 10.31
CA VAL A 514 48.25 15.32 10.94
C VAL A 514 47.73 16.72 10.58
N SER A 515 47.00 16.84 9.47
CA SER A 515 46.38 18.09 9.05
C SER A 515 45.17 18.50 9.88
N GLU A 516 44.63 17.59 10.70
CA GLU A 516 43.47 17.88 11.56
C GLU A 516 43.87 18.77 12.74
N SER A 517 45.06 18.56 13.31
CA SER A 517 45.57 19.36 14.44
C SER A 517 46.94 20.03 14.19
N PRO A 518 47.04 20.97 13.24
CA PRO A 518 48.32 21.59 12.88
C PRO A 518 48.93 22.39 14.03
N THR A 519 50.22 22.66 13.93
CA THR A 519 50.97 23.29 15.04
C THR A 519 50.54 24.73 15.37
N SER A 520 50.92 25.18 16.57
CA SER A 520 50.83 26.59 17.01
C SER A 520 49.40 27.14 17.15
N THR A 521 48.92 27.97 16.24
CA THR A 521 47.60 28.61 16.38
C THR A 521 46.48 27.79 15.77
N GLY A 522 46.81 26.77 14.97
CA GLY A 522 45.86 25.87 14.33
C GLY A 522 45.62 24.57 15.10
N ARG A 523 46.13 24.47 16.33
CA ARG A 523 46.00 23.26 17.15
C ARG A 523 44.65 23.16 17.84
N ASP A 524 44.13 21.95 17.91
CA ASP A 524 42.85 21.69 18.55
C ASP A 524 42.97 21.72 20.07
N VAL A 525 41.83 21.91 20.70
CA VAL A 525 41.70 22.09 22.14
C VAL A 525 40.68 21.12 22.67
N ILE A 526 41.15 20.12 23.40
CA ILE A 526 40.29 19.26 24.20
C ILE A 526 40.11 19.91 25.57
N THR A 527 38.86 20.23 25.87
CA THR A 527 38.38 20.67 27.18
C THR A 527 37.71 19.48 27.86
N GLY A 528 37.88 19.32 29.17
CA GLY A 528 37.18 18.26 29.91
C GLY A 528 37.84 16.88 29.94
N PHE A 529 38.99 16.66 29.28
CA PHE A 529 39.70 15.36 29.27
C PHE A 529 39.87 14.77 30.68
N ALA A 530 39.06 13.76 31.00
CA ALA A 530 38.91 13.16 32.31
C ALA A 530 39.79 11.90 32.43
N GLY A 531 40.66 11.90 33.44
CA GLY A 531 41.55 10.77 33.69
C GLY A 531 40.85 9.58 34.37
N ALA A 532 41.16 8.37 33.92
CA ALA A 532 40.98 6.99 34.44
C ALA A 532 40.41 6.74 35.87
N GLY A 533 39.32 7.41 36.27
CA GLY A 533 38.56 7.13 37.50
C GLY A 533 37.56 5.97 37.36
N THR A 534 37.25 5.58 36.13
CA THR A 534 36.30 4.52 35.75
C THR A 534 36.91 3.60 34.69
N ALA A 535 37.86 2.75 35.10
CA ALA A 535 38.43 1.61 34.36
C ALA A 535 39.11 1.84 32.99
N LEU A 536 38.76 2.83 32.15
CA LEU A 536 39.46 3.18 30.91
C LEU A 536 39.66 4.69 30.71
N GLY A 537 38.76 5.56 31.18
CA GLY A 537 38.89 7.02 31.03
C GLY A 537 38.83 7.49 29.57
N ASP A 538 38.98 8.80 29.35
CA ASP A 538 38.96 9.38 28.01
C ASP A 538 40.16 8.94 27.18
N GLN A 539 39.98 8.90 25.85
CA GLN A 539 40.96 8.39 24.90
C GLN A 539 41.27 9.41 23.81
N ILE A 540 42.54 9.57 23.49
CA ILE A 540 42.96 10.19 22.23
C ILE A 540 43.41 9.08 21.31
N ASP A 541 42.72 8.92 20.18
CA ASP A 541 43.04 7.92 19.18
C ASP A 541 43.83 8.53 18.03
N LEU A 542 45.03 7.99 17.81
CA LEU A 542 45.96 8.42 16.78
C LEU A 542 46.30 7.26 15.82
N ARG A 543 45.53 6.16 15.85
CA ARG A 543 45.85 4.92 15.12
C ARG A 543 45.92 5.10 13.61
N ASP A 544 45.26 6.10 13.06
CA ASP A 544 45.26 6.36 11.63
C ASP A 544 46.39 7.32 11.17
N ILE A 545 47.16 7.87 12.12
CA ILE A 545 48.34 8.69 11.84
C ILE A 545 49.60 7.81 11.82
N ASP A 546 50.22 7.71 10.65
CA ASP A 546 51.51 7.02 10.50
C ASP A 546 52.64 7.78 11.23
N ALA A 547 53.23 7.13 12.23
CA ALA A 547 54.34 7.68 13.01
C ALA A 547 55.65 7.82 12.20
N ASN A 548 55.78 7.22 11.01
CA ASN A 548 56.98 7.37 10.20
C ASN A 548 56.72 7.29 8.69
N THR A 549 56.39 8.43 8.10
CA THR A 549 56.07 8.54 6.66
C THR A 549 57.21 8.13 5.71
N LEU A 550 58.44 7.94 6.21
CA LEU A 550 59.60 7.47 5.43
C LEU A 550 59.68 5.94 5.31
N VAL A 551 58.86 5.21 6.08
CA VAL A 551 58.82 3.75 6.10
C VAL A 551 57.44 3.28 5.61
N SER A 552 57.40 2.18 4.84
CA SER A 552 56.13 1.72 4.28
C SER A 552 55.26 1.03 5.34
N GLY A 553 53.97 1.37 5.35
CA GLY A 553 52.98 0.83 6.28
C GLY A 553 52.55 1.89 7.28
N ASN A 554 51.69 1.53 8.23
CA ASN A 554 51.34 2.41 9.35
C ASN A 554 52.21 2.04 10.56
N GLN A 555 53.05 2.95 11.05
CA GLN A 555 53.91 2.72 12.20
C GLN A 555 53.31 3.31 13.47
N ALA A 556 53.50 2.59 14.58
CA ALA A 556 53.07 3.07 15.88
C ALA A 556 54.04 4.10 16.49
N PHE A 557 53.48 5.04 17.24
CA PHE A 557 54.23 6.04 17.97
C PHE A 557 54.94 5.47 19.21
N THR A 558 56.08 6.07 19.53
CA THR A 558 56.79 5.83 20.78
C THR A 558 56.52 6.95 21.79
N TRP A 559 55.87 6.64 22.92
CA TRP A 559 55.63 7.59 24.01
C TRP A 559 56.91 7.96 24.79
N LYS A 560 57.22 9.25 24.91
CA LYS A 560 58.41 9.80 25.58
C LYS A 560 58.12 10.54 26.89
N GLY A 561 56.87 10.59 27.33
CA GLY A 561 56.45 11.37 28.50
C GLY A 561 56.67 12.87 28.27
N ALA A 562 57.32 13.57 29.21
CA ALA A 562 57.52 15.02 29.12
C ALA A 562 58.75 15.47 28.30
N THR A 563 59.55 14.53 27.79
CA THR A 563 60.80 14.87 27.08
C THR A 563 60.53 14.91 25.58
N PRO A 564 60.83 16.02 24.88
CA PRO A 564 60.78 16.05 23.42
C PRO A 564 61.58 14.90 22.80
N GLY A 565 61.01 14.27 21.77
CA GLY A 565 61.63 13.18 21.05
C GLY A 565 62.02 13.56 19.61
N GLY A 566 62.40 12.55 18.82
CA GLY A 566 62.61 12.68 17.36
C GLY A 566 61.56 11.88 16.60
N ALA A 567 61.88 11.41 15.39
CA ALA A 567 61.01 10.62 14.53
C ALA A 567 60.10 9.61 15.25
N GLY A 568 58.80 9.64 14.95
CA GLY A 568 57.83 8.67 15.43
C GLY A 568 57.64 8.68 16.94
N THR A 569 57.72 9.86 17.56
CA THR A 569 57.53 9.99 19.01
C THR A 569 56.37 10.92 19.37
N LEU A 570 55.75 10.60 20.50
CA LEU A 570 54.77 11.44 21.19
C LEU A 570 55.36 11.92 22.51
N TRP A 571 55.17 13.20 22.82
CA TRP A 571 55.53 13.76 24.12
C TRP A 571 54.51 14.80 24.57
N TYR A 572 54.39 15.00 25.88
CA TYR A 572 53.39 15.85 26.49
C TYR A 572 54.01 16.79 27.53
N THR A 573 53.94 18.10 27.29
CA THR A 573 54.51 19.12 28.19
C THR A 573 53.74 20.43 28.08
N GLY A 574 53.56 21.12 29.22
CA GLY A 574 52.86 22.40 29.27
C GLY A 574 51.38 22.34 28.86
N GLY A 575 50.71 21.20 29.05
CA GLY A 575 49.32 20.98 28.63
C GLY A 575 49.15 20.76 27.13
N VAL A 576 50.23 20.43 26.42
CA VAL A 576 50.23 20.18 24.98
C VAL A 576 50.83 18.82 24.67
N LEU A 577 50.09 18.00 23.93
CA LEU A 577 50.58 16.80 23.28
C LEU A 577 51.20 17.18 21.94
N TYR A 578 52.35 16.61 21.64
CA TYR A 578 53.11 16.83 20.41
C TYR A 578 53.39 15.49 19.76
N GLY A 579 53.28 15.42 18.43
CA GLY A 579 53.72 14.27 17.64
C GLY A 579 54.61 14.66 16.47
N ASN A 580 55.59 13.82 16.17
CA ASN A 580 56.53 13.96 15.05
C ASN A 580 56.53 12.68 14.21
N ILE A 581 56.39 12.83 12.89
CA ILE A 581 56.18 11.74 11.92
C ILE A 581 57.27 11.64 10.84
N ASP A 582 58.12 12.64 10.63
CA ASP A 582 59.09 12.65 9.51
C ASP A 582 60.56 12.65 9.95
N GLY A 583 60.78 12.72 11.26
CA GLY A 583 62.10 12.52 11.86
C GLY A 583 63.01 13.72 11.91
N ASP A 584 62.48 14.92 11.66
CA ASP A 584 63.17 16.14 12.08
C ASP A 584 62.97 16.42 13.60
N SER A 585 63.25 17.65 14.07
CA SER A 585 63.08 18.02 15.48
C SER A 585 61.84 18.87 15.76
N THR A 586 61.01 19.09 14.74
CA THR A 586 59.77 19.84 14.82
C THR A 586 58.59 18.88 14.94
N PRO A 587 57.56 19.21 15.72
CA PRO A 587 56.33 18.42 15.73
C PRO A 587 55.49 18.74 14.49
N GLU A 588 54.82 17.74 13.93
CA GLU A 588 53.92 17.91 12.78
C GLU A 588 52.48 18.19 13.21
N PHE A 589 52.10 17.75 14.41
CA PHE A 589 50.79 18.05 15.00
C PHE A 589 50.89 18.33 16.50
N GLN A 590 49.90 19.08 17.03
CA GLN A 590 49.82 19.44 18.44
C GLN A 590 48.37 19.42 18.93
N ILE A 591 48.09 18.85 20.11
CA ILE A 591 46.74 18.80 20.70
C ILE A 591 46.75 19.40 22.11
N GLN A 592 45.87 20.36 22.41
CA GLN A 592 45.84 21.05 23.71
C GLN A 592 44.93 20.33 24.66
N LEU A 593 45.42 20.01 25.85
CA LEU A 593 44.60 19.46 26.93
C LEU A 593 44.46 20.50 28.03
N VAL A 594 43.27 21.09 28.14
CA VAL A 594 42.96 22.06 29.19
C VAL A 594 42.94 21.35 30.55
N GLY A 595 43.46 22.01 31.60
CA GLY A 595 43.59 21.40 32.93
C GLY A 595 44.88 20.61 33.14
N SER A 596 45.65 20.36 32.07
CA SER A 596 46.91 19.63 32.10
C SER A 596 46.82 18.24 32.77
N PRO A 597 45.93 17.34 32.27
CA PRO A 597 45.79 15.99 32.80
C PRO A 597 47.10 15.19 32.69
N ALA A 598 47.23 14.14 33.49
CA ALA A 598 48.30 13.16 33.30
C ALA A 598 47.93 12.22 32.15
N LEU A 599 48.87 11.96 31.24
CA LEU A 599 48.69 11.05 30.12
C LEU A 599 49.51 9.77 30.27
N SER A 600 48.94 8.67 29.81
CA SER A 600 49.52 7.34 29.74
C SER A 600 49.19 6.68 28.39
N VAL A 601 49.79 5.52 28.12
CA VAL A 601 49.49 4.73 26.92
C VAL A 601 48.55 3.59 27.27
N GLY A 602 47.49 3.39 26.49
CA GLY A 602 46.54 2.28 26.66
C GLY A 602 47.15 0.89 26.44
N GLY A 603 48.32 0.84 25.80
CA GLY A 603 49.18 -0.31 25.61
C GLY A 603 50.41 0.07 24.78
N ALA A 604 51.46 -0.75 24.79
CA ALA A 604 52.61 -0.50 23.93
C ALA A 604 52.22 -0.71 22.46
N GLY A 605 52.31 0.33 21.64
CA GLY A 605 52.02 0.28 20.19
C GLY A 605 50.54 0.30 19.83
N THR A 606 49.67 0.79 20.72
CA THR A 606 48.22 0.90 20.46
C THR A 606 47.80 2.24 19.85
N ASP A 607 48.68 3.25 19.85
CA ASP A 607 48.41 4.64 19.43
C ASP A 607 47.15 5.25 20.05
N ILE A 608 46.79 4.75 21.23
CA ILE A 608 45.69 5.23 22.07
C ILE A 608 46.31 5.75 23.37
N LEU A 609 46.04 7.01 23.69
CA LEU A 609 46.46 7.66 24.92
C LEU A 609 45.27 7.73 25.90
N LEU A 610 45.55 7.51 27.19
CA LEU A 610 44.59 7.53 28.31
C LEU A 610 44.99 8.55 29.38
#